data_AF-A0A1F9CKC4-F1
#
_entry.id   AF-A0A1F9CKC4-F1
#
_cell.length_a   1.000
_cell.length_b   1.000
_cell.length_c   1.000
_cell.angle_alpha   90.00
_cell.angle_beta   90.00
_cell.angle_gamma   90.00
#
_symmetry.space_group_name_H-M   'P 1'
#
loop_
_entity.id
_entity.type
_entity.pdbx_description
1 polymer ?
#
loop_
_entity_poly.entity_id
_entity_poly.type
_entity_poly.pdbx_seq_one_letter_code
_entity_poly.pdbx_strand_id
1 'polypeptide(L)'
;MMNIKLYIVIAASSFGLMIVGSIIAGLFGARGYTTDPQLEKTMLIIYGVLFLALSFAAVPILLRVFTTLQAQIGNGDLPPIRWIRKNEFVISCWVWGIFLLGLIIALPTALKDWFSR
;
A
#
# COMPACT_ATOMS: atom_id res chain seq x y z
N MET A 1 13.29 -6.53 15.15
CA MET A 1 13.24 -7.24 13.85
C MET A 1 11.85 -7.06 13.29
N MET A 2 11.72 -6.54 12.07
CA MET A 2 10.43 -6.32 11.42
C MET A 2 9.82 -7.67 11.02
N ASN A 3 8.58 -7.96 11.45
CA ASN A 3 7.94 -9.24 11.17
C ASN A 3 7.39 -9.25 9.74
N ILE A 4 8.21 -9.66 8.77
CA ILE A 4 7.83 -9.68 7.35
C ILE A 4 6.54 -10.49 7.09
N LYS A 5 6.27 -11.53 7.89
CA LYS A 5 5.04 -12.33 7.75
C LYS A 5 3.80 -11.48 7.96
N LEU A 6 3.84 -10.54 8.91
CA LEU A 6 2.73 -9.62 9.16
C LEU A 6 2.45 -8.76 7.93
N TYR A 7 3.48 -8.18 7.31
CA TYR A 7 3.31 -7.35 6.12
C TYR A 7 2.79 -8.15 4.93
N ILE A 8 3.28 -9.38 4.73
CA ILE A 8 2.76 -10.28 3.69
C ILE A 8 1.27 -10.57 3.93
N VAL A 9 0.88 -10.86 5.18
CA VAL A 9 -0.53 -11.09 5.53
C VAL A 9 -1.37 -9.84 5.24
N ILE A 10 -0.93 -8.66 5.66
CA ILE A 10 -1.62 -7.39 5.40
C ILE A 10 -1.77 -7.15 3.89
N ALA A 11 -0.70 -7.30 3.13
CA ALA A 11 -0.73 -7.11 1.68
C ALA A 11 -1.69 -8.10 1.00
N ALA A 12 -1.57 -9.39 1.33
CA ALA A 12 -2.40 -10.44 0.75
C ALA A 12 -3.88 -10.27 1.15
N SER A 13 -4.17 -9.94 2.41
CA SER A 13 -5.54 -9.71 2.87
C SER A 13 -6.16 -8.48 2.21
N SER A 14 -5.42 -7.37 2.14
CA SER A 14 -5.94 -6.14 1.52
C SER A 14 -6.20 -6.33 0.04
N PHE A 15 -5.25 -6.92 -0.69
CA PHE A 15 -5.41 -7.20 -2.11
C PHE A 15 -6.53 -8.21 -2.37
N GLY A 16 -6.61 -9.28 -1.58
CA GLY A 16 -7.67 -10.28 -1.66
C GLY A 16 -9.05 -9.68 -1.43
N LEU A 17 -9.19 -8.82 -0.41
CA LEU A 17 -10.43 -8.10 -0.13
C LEU A 17 -10.84 -7.17 -1.26
N MET A 18 -9.89 -6.47 -1.89
CA MET A 18 -10.17 -5.61 -3.05
C MET A 18 -10.69 -6.41 -4.26
N ILE A 19 -10.12 -7.60 -4.51
CA ILE A 19 -10.60 -8.49 -5.58
C ILE A 19 -12.01 -9.01 -5.25
N VAL A 20 -12.20 -9.57 -4.07
CA VAL A 20 -13.50 -10.11 -3.64
C VAL A 20 -14.58 -9.02 -3.68
N GLY A 21 -14.27 -7.84 -3.17
CA GLY A 21 -15.18 -6.69 -3.24
C GLY A 21 -15.54 -6.30 -4.67
N SER A 22 -14.58 -6.40 -5.61
CA SER A 22 -14.79 -6.01 -7.01
C SER A 22 -15.68 -7.01 -7.73
N ILE A 23 -15.49 -8.31 -7.47
CA ILE A 23 -16.35 -9.37 -7.97
C ILE A 23 -17.78 -9.18 -7.44
N ILE A 24 -17.93 -8.94 -6.14
CA ILE A 24 -19.24 -8.73 -5.50
C ILE A 24 -19.93 -7.49 -6.09
N ALA A 25 -19.22 -6.36 -6.20
CA ALA A 25 -19.75 -5.14 -6.79
C ALA A 25 -20.19 -5.35 -8.26
N GLY A 26 -19.41 -6.09 -9.05
CA GLY A 26 -19.77 -6.45 -10.43
C GLY A 26 -21.05 -7.29 -10.52
N LEU A 27 -21.24 -8.25 -9.60
CA LEU A 27 -22.46 -9.08 -9.54
C LEU A 27 -23.70 -8.27 -9.17
N PHE A 28 -23.58 -7.33 -8.22
CA PHE A 28 -24.68 -6.43 -7.86
C PHE A 28 -24.97 -5.40 -8.95
N GLY A 29 -23.95 -4.90 -9.65
CA GLY A 29 -24.09 -4.01 -10.79
C GLY A 29 -24.84 -4.64 -11.95
N ALA A 30 -24.54 -5.91 -12.26
CA ALA A 30 -25.28 -6.68 -13.28
C ALA A 30 -26.78 -6.86 -12.97
N ARG A 31 -27.19 -6.68 -11.71
CA ARG A 31 -28.58 -6.78 -11.24
C ARG A 31 -29.25 -5.41 -11.03
N GLY A 32 -28.58 -4.30 -11.36
CA GLY A 32 -29.15 -2.95 -11.28
C GLY A 32 -29.14 -2.30 -9.89
N TYR A 33 -28.39 -2.86 -8.92
CA TYR A 33 -28.38 -2.37 -7.53
C TYR A 33 -27.35 -1.25 -7.23
N THR A 34 -26.66 -0.70 -8.24
CA THR A 34 -25.45 0.12 -8.05
C THR A 34 -25.63 1.64 -8.19
N THR A 35 -26.83 2.19 -8.01
CA THR A 35 -27.08 3.63 -8.24
C THR A 35 -27.14 4.49 -6.96
N ASP A 36 -26.85 3.93 -5.78
CA ASP A 36 -26.85 4.70 -4.54
C ASP A 36 -25.53 5.51 -4.37
N PRO A 37 -25.58 6.86 -4.38
CA PRO A 37 -24.40 7.71 -4.20
C PRO A 37 -23.68 7.51 -2.87
N GLN A 38 -24.40 7.06 -1.83
CA GLN A 38 -23.84 6.81 -0.51
C GLN A 38 -23.04 5.50 -0.48
N LEU A 39 -23.48 4.50 -1.24
CA LEU A 39 -22.76 3.24 -1.44
C LEU A 39 -21.44 3.48 -2.18
N GLU A 40 -21.44 4.31 -3.22
CA GLU A 40 -20.24 4.66 -3.99
C GLU A 40 -19.17 5.32 -3.12
N LYS A 41 -19.56 6.34 -2.32
CA LYS A 41 -18.64 6.99 -1.37
C LYS A 41 -18.08 6.02 -0.34
N THR A 42 -18.92 5.13 0.17
CA THR A 42 -18.50 4.13 1.17
C THR A 42 -17.49 3.15 0.56
N MET A 43 -17.74 2.66 -0.65
CA MET A 43 -16.80 1.81 -1.38
C MET A 43 -15.49 2.53 -1.65
N LEU A 44 -15.52 3.79 -2.07
CA LEU A 44 -14.31 4.59 -2.31
C LEU A 44 -13.45 4.70 -1.05
N ILE A 45 -14.06 4.95 0.11
CA ILE A 45 -13.34 5.01 1.39
C ILE A 45 -12.73 3.63 1.73
N ILE A 46 -13.51 2.55 1.62
CA ILE A 46 -13.03 1.19 1.92
C ILE A 46 -11.85 0.82 1.01
N TYR A 47 -11.99 1.02 -0.30
CA TYR A 47 -10.93 0.75 -1.26
C TYR A 47 -9.70 1.64 -1.04
N GLY A 48 -9.91 2.91 -0.69
CA GLY A 48 -8.83 3.82 -0.31
C GLY A 48 -8.04 3.31 0.90
N VAL A 49 -8.72 2.87 1.96
CA VAL A 49 -8.07 2.32 3.16
C VAL A 49 -7.33 1.01 2.84
N LEU A 50 -7.95 0.09 2.10
CA LEU A 50 -7.31 -1.16 1.68
C LEU A 50 -6.07 -0.90 0.81
N PHE A 51 -6.16 0.05 -0.11
CA PHE A 51 -5.04 0.47 -0.96
C PHE A 51 -3.90 1.08 -0.15
N LEU A 52 -4.21 1.92 0.84
CA LEU A 52 -3.20 2.47 1.75
C LEU A 52 -2.54 1.37 2.57
N ALA A 53 -3.30 0.41 3.09
CA ALA A 53 -2.77 -0.73 3.83
C ALA A 53 -1.87 -1.62 2.95
N LEU A 54 -2.27 -1.86 1.69
CA LEU A 54 -1.46 -2.57 0.71
C LEU A 54 -0.15 -1.83 0.42
N SER A 55 -0.23 -0.52 0.17
CA SER A 55 0.93 0.34 -0.08
C SER A 55 1.88 0.34 1.11
N PHE A 56 1.33 0.44 2.33
CA PHE A 56 2.07 0.32 3.59
C PHE A 56 2.91 -0.95 3.67
N ALA A 57 2.31 -2.07 3.34
CA ALA A 57 2.98 -3.36 3.35
C ALA A 57 3.93 -3.58 2.18
N ALA A 58 3.73 -2.92 1.04
CA ALA A 58 4.54 -3.13 -0.17
C ALA A 58 6.01 -2.76 0.03
N VAL A 59 6.31 -1.62 0.67
CA VAL A 59 7.69 -1.13 0.87
C VAL A 59 8.60 -2.16 1.56
N PRO A 60 8.28 -2.67 2.76
CA PRO A 60 9.12 -3.65 3.44
C PRO A 60 9.20 -4.97 2.68
N ILE A 61 8.12 -5.41 2.03
CA ILE A 61 8.12 -6.62 1.20
C ILE A 61 9.10 -6.48 0.03
N LEU A 62 9.05 -5.36 -0.69
CA LEU A 62 9.93 -5.11 -1.84
C LEU A 62 11.39 -5.03 -1.43
N LEU A 63 11.72 -4.36 -0.32
CA LEU A 63 13.08 -4.33 0.23
C LEU A 63 13.58 -5.73 0.57
N ARG A 64 12.72 -6.56 1.16
CA ARG A 64 13.07 -7.94 1.50
C ARG A 64 13.29 -8.79 0.26
N VAL A 65 12.40 -8.71 -0.72
CA VAL A 65 12.53 -9.43 -1.99
C VAL A 65 13.81 -9.02 -2.69
N PHE A 66 14.06 -7.70 -2.81
CA PHE A 66 15.27 -7.16 -3.42
C PHE A 66 16.55 -7.69 -2.76
N THR A 67 16.68 -7.56 -1.43
CA THR A 67 17.87 -8.01 -0.70
C THR A 67 18.02 -9.55 -0.67
N THR A 68 16.93 -10.29 -0.86
CA THR A 68 16.97 -11.76 -0.97
C THR A 68 17.46 -12.17 -2.35
N LEU A 69 16.93 -11.58 -3.42
CA LEU A 69 17.37 -11.83 -4.80
C LEU A 69 18.84 -11.44 -5.00
N GLN A 70 19.26 -10.28 -4.48
CA GLN A 70 20.66 -9.86 -4.55
C GLN A 70 21.59 -10.85 -3.84
N ALA A 71 21.16 -11.45 -2.73
CA ALA A 71 21.95 -12.48 -2.06
C ALA A 71 22.01 -13.79 -2.86
N GLN A 72 20.93 -14.17 -3.54
CA GLN A 72 20.90 -15.36 -4.41
C GLN A 72 21.83 -15.22 -5.63
N ILE A 73 22.03 -13.99 -6.13
CA ILE A 73 22.94 -13.69 -7.25
C ILE A 73 24.42 -13.58 -6.78
N GLY A 74 24.68 -13.69 -5.47
CA GLY A 74 26.04 -13.59 -4.90
C GLY A 74 26.45 -12.19 -4.45
N ASN A 75 25.58 -11.18 -4.62
CA ASN A 75 25.82 -9.80 -4.20
C ASN A 75 25.52 -9.54 -2.71
N GLY A 76 25.23 -10.59 -1.93
CA GLY A 76 24.80 -10.47 -0.54
C GLY A 76 25.84 -9.82 0.39
N ASP A 77 27.12 -9.96 0.06
CA ASP A 77 28.23 -9.41 0.84
C ASP A 77 28.66 -8.01 0.40
N LEU A 78 28.09 -7.49 -0.69
CA LEU A 78 28.34 -6.11 -1.10
C LEU A 78 27.91 -5.16 0.03
N PRO A 79 28.78 -4.18 0.40
CA PRO A 79 28.49 -3.25 1.49
C PRO A 79 27.11 -2.57 1.40
N PRO A 80 26.63 -2.14 0.20
CA PRO A 80 25.29 -1.57 0.07
C PRO A 80 24.17 -2.53 0.45
N ILE A 81 24.22 -3.80 0.00
CA ILE A 81 23.17 -4.79 0.27
C ILE A 81 23.14 -5.16 1.76
N ARG A 82 24.33 -5.33 2.35
CA ARG A 82 24.45 -5.62 3.79
C ARG A 82 23.94 -4.45 4.65
N TRP A 83 24.20 -3.20 4.23
CA TRP A 83 23.68 -2.01 4.90
C TRP A 83 22.15 -1.92 4.81
N ILE A 84 21.57 -2.15 3.62
CA ILE A 84 20.12 -2.15 3.44
C ILE A 84 19.47 -3.20 4.33
N ARG A 85 20.00 -4.44 4.34
CA ARG A 85 19.48 -5.53 5.15
C ARG A 85 19.55 -5.23 6.66
N LYS A 86 20.61 -4.55 7.12
CA LYS A 86 20.76 -4.16 8.53
C LYS A 86 19.79 -3.03 8.93
N ASN A 87 19.46 -2.13 8.00
CA ASN A 87 18.67 -0.92 8.25
C ASN A 87 17.26 -0.96 7.61
N GLU A 88 16.73 -2.15 7.30
CA GLU A 88 15.47 -2.34 6.57
C GLU A 88 14.29 -1.55 7.18
N PHE A 89 14.17 -1.54 8.51
CA PHE A 89 13.15 -0.78 9.23
C PHE A 89 13.34 0.74 9.08
N VAL A 90 14.57 1.21 9.23
CA VAL A 90 14.91 2.64 9.14
C VAL A 90 14.62 3.15 7.72
N ILE A 91 15.03 2.40 6.70
CA ILE A 91 14.75 2.73 5.30
C ILE A 91 13.24 2.78 5.04
N SER A 92 12.49 1.80 5.54
CA SER A 92 11.04 1.80 5.42
C SER A 92 10.41 3.04 6.06
N CYS A 93 10.84 3.44 7.27
CA CYS A 93 10.40 4.67 7.91
C CYS A 93 10.74 5.93 7.10
N TRP A 94 11.94 6.01 6.51
CA TRP A 94 12.31 7.15 5.66
C TRP A 94 11.45 7.25 4.41
N VAL A 95 11.19 6.13 3.74
CA VAL A 95 10.29 6.08 2.58
C VAL A 95 8.90 6.58 2.97
N TRP A 96 8.35 6.14 4.11
CA TRP A 96 7.08 6.64 4.62
C TRP A 96 7.12 8.11 5.02
N GLY A 97 8.24 8.59 5.58
CA GLY A 97 8.44 10.00 5.88
C GLY A 97 8.37 10.89 4.64
N ILE A 98 8.96 10.45 3.52
CA ILE A 98 8.88 11.17 2.24
C ILE A 98 7.44 11.19 1.72
N PHE A 99 6.72 10.06 1.78
CA PHE A 99 5.31 10.03 1.39
C PHE A 99 4.44 10.92 2.27
N LEU A 100 4.69 10.94 3.59
CA LEU A 100 3.98 11.81 4.52
C LEU A 100 4.25 13.29 4.25
N LEU A 101 5.50 13.67 3.95
CA LEU A 101 5.85 15.02 3.53
C LEU A 101 5.15 15.41 2.23
N GLY A 102 5.15 14.53 1.23
CA GLY A 102 4.39 14.74 -0.01
C GLY A 102 2.89 14.92 0.25
N LEU A 103 2.32 14.12 1.16
CA LEU A 103 0.93 14.24 1.57
C LEU A 103 0.65 15.58 2.24
N ILE A 104 1.51 16.05 3.15
CA ILE A 104 1.36 17.36 3.83
C ILE A 104 1.37 18.51 2.81
N ILE A 105 2.19 18.42 1.76
CA ILE A 105 2.24 19.44 0.70
C ILE A 105 1.01 19.36 -0.22
N ALA A 106 0.53 18.15 -0.52
CA ALA A 106 -0.61 17.94 -1.41
C ALA A 106 -1.96 18.23 -0.75
N LEU A 107 -2.07 18.02 0.57
CA LEU A 107 -3.34 18.10 1.32
C LEU A 107 -4.03 19.47 1.19
N PRO A 108 -3.35 20.63 1.34
CA PRO A 108 -3.99 21.93 1.26
C PRO A 108 -4.58 22.21 -0.13
N THR A 109 -3.87 21.81 -1.18
CA THR A 109 -4.34 21.97 -2.57
C THR A 109 -5.54 21.08 -2.83
N ALA A 110 -5.48 19.82 -2.41
CA ALA A 110 -6.60 18.89 -2.55
C ALA A 110 -7.85 19.36 -1.78
N LEU A 111 -7.68 19.89 -0.56
CA LEU A 111 -8.77 20.46 0.22
C LEU A 111 -9.35 21.72 -0.44
N LYS A 112 -8.50 22.61 -0.97
CA LYS A 112 -8.94 23.80 -1.68
C LYS A 112 -9.79 23.45 -2.91
N ASP A 113 -9.36 22.50 -3.71
CA ASP A 113 -10.11 22.03 -4.87
C ASP A 113 -11.42 21.34 -4.47
N TRP A 114 -11.42 20.62 -3.35
CA TRP A 114 -12.61 19.96 -2.81
C TRP A 114 -13.67 20.96 -2.32
N PHE A 115 -13.27 22.02 -1.62
CA PHE A 115 -14.19 23.07 -1.13
C PHE A 115 -14.58 24.10 -2.20
N SER A 116 -13.88 24.13 -3.35
CA SER A 116 -14.20 25.03 -4.46
C SER A 116 -15.13 24.41 -5.51
N ARG A 117 -15.53 23.15 -5.34
CA ARG A 117 -16.59 22.47 -6.09
C ARG A 117 -17.89 22.44 -5.30
#